data_AF-A0A1B6INF4-F1
#
_entry.id   AF-A0A1B6INF4-F1
#
_cell.length_a   1.000
_cell.length_b   1.000
_cell.length_c   1.000
_cell.angle_alpha   90.00
_cell.angle_beta   90.00
_cell.angle_gamma   90.00
#
_symmetry.space_group_name_H-M   'P 1'
#
loop_
_entity.id
_entity.type
_entity.pdbx_description
1 polymer ?
#
loop_
_entity_poly.entity_id
_entity_poly.type
_entity_poly.pdbx_seq_one_letter_code
_entity_poly.pdbx_strand_id
1 'polypeptide(L)'
;MYMYLLRLYFCLQMVVRADPHVGLLHRGTEKLIEYKTYLQALPYFDRLDYVSCMCNEHAYCLALEKMLNIQVPERAQYIRVLYSELTRLLNHMLGIGGHLLDIGALTPFFWMCEEREKIFEFYERASGGR
;
A
#
# COMPACT_ATOMS: atom_id res chain seq x y z
N MET A 1 -5.36 1.03 5.11
CA MET A 1 -6.46 0.33 5.81
C MET A 1 -6.56 0.83 7.22
N TYR A 2 -7.67 1.47 7.57
CA TYR A 2 -7.90 2.01 8.91
C TYR A 2 -9.06 1.28 9.57
N MET A 3 -8.98 -0.05 9.66
CA MET A 3 -9.94 -0.79 10.48
C MET A 3 -9.41 -0.83 11.91
N TYR A 4 -9.57 0.29 12.59
CA TYR A 4 -9.39 0.42 14.02
C TYR A 4 -10.71 0.84 14.65
N LEU A 5 -11.00 0.34 15.84
CA LEU A 5 -12.11 0.84 16.63
C LEU A 5 -11.59 2.00 17.48
N LEU A 6 -12.08 3.21 17.22
CA LEU A 6 -11.67 4.39 17.97
C LEU A 6 -12.61 4.62 19.15
N ARG A 7 -12.11 4.50 20.38
CA ARG A 7 -12.86 4.85 21.59
C ARG A 7 -12.51 6.26 22.01
N LEU A 8 -13.49 7.16 21.99
CA LEU A 8 -13.31 8.57 22.31
C LEU A 8 -13.95 8.89 23.66
N TYR A 9 -13.24 9.64 24.49
CA TYR A 9 -13.74 10.21 25.74
C TYR A 9 -13.88 11.72 25.54
N PHE A 10 -15.10 12.22 25.67
CA PHE A 10 -15.43 13.61 25.42
C PHE A 10 -15.70 14.38 26.71
N CYS A 11 -15.32 15.65 26.72
CA CYS A 11 -15.86 16.66 27.63
C CYS A 11 -16.48 17.74 26.74
N LEU A 12 -17.82 17.78 26.68
CA LEU A 12 -18.57 18.58 25.70
C LEU A 12 -18.12 18.26 24.26
N GLN A 13 -17.64 19.25 23.51
CA GLN A 13 -17.12 19.07 22.14
C GLN A 13 -15.63 18.69 22.09
N MET A 14 -14.91 18.77 23.21
CA MET A 14 -13.47 18.50 23.24
C MET A 14 -13.21 17.01 23.47
N VAL A 15 -12.36 16.41 22.63
CA VAL A 15 -11.83 15.07 22.85
C VAL A 15 -10.76 15.17 23.94
N VAL A 16 -10.99 14.54 25.09
CA VAL A 16 -10.04 14.51 26.22
C VAL A 16 -9.07 13.35 26.07
N ARG A 17 -9.53 12.23 25.50
CA ARG A 17 -8.73 11.03 25.28
C ARG A 17 -9.26 10.26 24.07
N ALA A 18 -8.35 9.68 23.31
CA ALA A 18 -8.65 8.77 22.21
C ALA A 18 -7.83 7.48 22.40
N ASP A 19 -8.52 6.34 22.51
CA ASP A 19 -7.90 5.02 22.54
C ASP A 19 -8.18 4.32 21.19
N PRO A 20 -7.20 4.26 20.26
CA PRO A 20 -7.34 3.52 19.02
C PRO A 20 -7.07 2.03 19.26
N HIS A 21 -8.10 1.20 19.14
CA HIS A 21 -7.97 -0.25 19.16
C HIS A 21 -7.65 -0.77 17.76
N VAL A 22 -6.38 -1.10 17.54
CA VAL A 22 -5.86 -1.64 16.28
C VAL A 22 -5.87 -3.18 16.35
N GLY A 23 -5.86 -3.85 15.19
CA GLY A 23 -5.71 -5.31 15.11
C GLY A 23 -6.92 -6.06 14.56
N LEU A 24 -8.01 -5.37 14.21
CA LEU A 24 -9.20 -5.97 13.58
C LEU A 24 -8.89 -6.63 12.22
N LEU A 25 -7.76 -6.27 11.61
CA LEU A 25 -7.28 -6.82 10.35
C LEU A 25 -5.92 -7.52 10.50
N HIS A 26 -5.53 -7.84 11.74
CA HIS A 26 -4.33 -8.63 11.98
C HIS A 26 -4.56 -10.06 11.47
N ARG A 27 -3.69 -10.50 10.55
CA ARG A 27 -3.78 -11.81 9.90
C ARG A 27 -2.60 -12.72 10.22
N GLY A 28 -1.73 -12.33 11.16
CA GLY A 28 -0.52 -13.09 11.49
C GLY A 28 0.41 -13.30 10.30
N THR A 29 0.50 -12.32 9.39
CA THR A 29 1.25 -12.42 8.13
C THR A 29 2.72 -12.78 8.36
N GLU A 30 3.36 -12.19 9.37
CA GLU A 30 4.73 -12.49 9.76
C GLU A 30 4.91 -13.97 10.13
N LYS A 31 3.98 -14.52 10.89
CA LYS A 31 4.02 -15.94 11.29
C LYS A 31 3.83 -16.87 10.10
N LEU A 32 2.97 -16.50 9.14
CA LEU A 32 2.77 -17.28 7.92
C LEU A 32 4.01 -17.28 7.01
N ILE A 33 4.80 -16.19 7.03
CA ILE A 33 6.03 -16.08 6.24
C ILE A 33 7.10 -17.04 6.76
N GLU A 34 7.18 -17.31 8.07
CA GLU A 34 8.16 -18.25 8.64
C GLU A 34 8.04 -19.68 8.07
N TYR A 35 6.83 -20.10 7.70
CA TYR A 35 6.56 -21.44 7.16
C TYR A 35 6.71 -21.51 5.63
N LYS A 36 7.10 -20.41 4.98
CA LYS A 36 7.13 -20.29 3.51
C LYS A 36 8.53 -19.94 3.01
N THR A 37 8.80 -20.35 1.77
CA THR A 37 10.02 -19.95 1.07
C THR A 37 9.98 -18.47 0.64
N TYR A 38 11.13 -17.85 0.41
CA TYR A 38 11.23 -16.44 0.04
C TYR A 38 10.36 -16.05 -1.17
N LEU A 39 10.33 -16.88 -2.22
CA LEU A 39 9.47 -16.65 -3.39
C LEU A 39 7.97 -16.76 -3.06
N GLN A 40 7.59 -17.72 -2.20
CA GLN A 40 6.20 -17.88 -1.76
C GLN A 40 5.76 -16.78 -0.78
N ALA A 41 6.71 -16.11 -0.13
CA ALA A 41 6.46 -15.00 0.78
C ALA A 41 6.21 -13.68 0.05
N LEU A 42 6.71 -13.51 -1.19
CA LEU A 42 6.57 -12.29 -1.99
C LEU A 42 5.13 -11.73 -2.03
N PRO A 43 4.08 -12.52 -2.32
CA PRO A 43 2.71 -11.99 -2.45
C PRO A 43 2.06 -11.57 -1.12
N TYR A 44 2.73 -11.78 0.02
CA TYR A 44 2.27 -11.22 1.29
C TYR A 44 2.59 -9.74 1.39
N PHE A 45 3.69 -9.27 0.80
CA PHE A 45 4.12 -7.87 0.87
C PHE A 45 3.20 -6.95 0.07
N ASP A 46 2.67 -7.41 -1.07
CA ASP A 46 1.61 -6.70 -1.82
C ASP A 46 0.38 -6.40 -0.95
N ARG A 47 0.06 -7.31 -0.03
CA ARG A 47 -1.18 -7.26 0.75
C ARG A 47 -1.02 -6.54 2.09
N LEU A 48 0.20 -6.13 2.45
CA LEU A 48 0.45 -5.34 3.65
C LEU A 48 -0.09 -3.92 3.47
N ASP A 49 0.45 -3.18 2.50
CA ASP A 49 -0.18 -1.97 1.98
C ASP A 49 -0.69 -2.22 0.56
N TYR A 50 -1.98 -2.57 0.49
CA TYR A 50 -2.69 -2.91 -0.75
C TYR A 50 -2.84 -1.74 -1.74
N VAL A 51 -2.46 -0.52 -1.34
CA VAL A 51 -2.46 0.63 -2.25
C VAL A 51 -1.12 0.74 -2.96
N SER A 52 -0.04 0.30 -2.32
CA SER A 52 1.33 0.48 -2.80
C SER A 52 2.09 -0.84 -3.04
N CYS A 53 1.44 -1.78 -3.73
CA CYS A 53 1.93 -3.14 -3.97
C CYS A 53 3.41 -3.21 -4.42
N MET A 54 3.74 -2.58 -5.55
CA MET A 54 5.09 -2.63 -6.13
C MET A 54 6.17 -2.02 -5.22
N CYS A 55 5.84 -1.01 -4.41
CA CYS A 55 6.79 -0.43 -3.47
C CYS A 55 7.13 -1.41 -2.34
N ASN A 56 6.14 -2.20 -1.87
CA ASN A 56 6.36 -3.20 -0.84
C ASN A 56 7.17 -4.40 -1.37
N GLU A 57 6.85 -4.88 -2.57
CA GLU A 57 7.65 -5.92 -3.23
C GLU A 57 9.07 -5.44 -3.48
N HIS A 58 9.23 -4.20 -3.93
CA HIS A 58 10.54 -3.59 -4.17
C HIS A 58 11.38 -3.56 -2.88
N ALA A 59 10.80 -3.12 -1.77
CA ALA A 59 11.49 -3.10 -0.47
C ALA A 59 11.90 -4.51 -0.03
N TYR A 60 11.05 -5.51 -0.23
CA TYR A 60 11.35 -6.90 0.09
C TYR A 60 12.47 -7.47 -0.80
N CYS A 61 12.42 -7.20 -2.12
CA CYS A 61 13.46 -7.62 -3.05
C CYS A 61 14.81 -6.98 -2.73
N LEU A 62 14.84 -5.69 -2.38
CA LEU A 62 16.07 -5.02 -1.97
C LEU A 62 16.67 -5.64 -0.70
N ALA A 63 15.84 -6.04 0.26
CA ALA A 63 16.33 -6.71 1.47
C ALA A 63 16.98 -8.07 1.13
N LEU A 64 16.36 -8.86 0.25
CA LEU A 64 16.92 -10.14 -0.21
C LEU A 64 18.20 -9.96 -1.03
N GLU A 65 18.22 -9.01 -1.97
CA GLU A 65 19.37 -8.70 -2.80
C GLU A 65 20.57 -8.26 -1.95
N LYS A 66 20.33 -7.46 -0.91
CA LYS A 66 21.35 -7.06 0.06
C LYS A 66 21.86 -8.23 0.89
N MET A 67 21.00 -9.16 1.29
CA MET A 67 21.41 -10.37 2.01
C MET A 67 22.24 -11.34 1.14
N LEU A 68 21.90 -11.41 -0.15
CA LEU A 68 22.57 -12.27 -1.13
C LEU A 68 23.80 -11.63 -1.78
N ASN A 69 24.03 -10.33 -1.56
CA ASN A 69 25.08 -9.53 -2.18
C ASN A 69 25.06 -9.59 -3.72
N ILE A 70 23.87 -9.55 -4.33
CA ILE A 70 23.69 -9.61 -5.79
C ILE A 70 23.38 -8.20 -6.31
N GLN A 71 23.96 -7.84 -7.45
CA GLN A 71 23.60 -6.64 -8.18
C GLN A 71 22.61 -6.94 -9.31
N VAL A 72 21.52 -6.19 -9.34
CA VAL A 72 20.48 -6.27 -10.37
C VAL A 72 20.91 -5.48 -11.61
N PRO A 73 20.64 -5.98 -12.84
CA PRO A 73 21.00 -5.26 -14.07
C PRO A 73 20.35 -3.87 -14.14
N GLU A 74 21.04 -2.92 -14.77
CA GLU A 74 20.62 -1.50 -14.85
C GLU A 74 19.19 -1.34 -15.39
N ARG A 75 18.83 -2.08 -16.44
CA ARG A 75 17.48 -2.05 -17.02
C ARG A 75 16.39 -2.33 -15.97
N ALA A 76 16.62 -3.31 -15.10
CA ALA A 76 15.63 -3.67 -14.08
C ALA A 76 15.56 -2.61 -12.96
N GLN A 77 16.66 -1.92 -12.66
CA GLN A 77 16.65 -0.79 -11.71
C GLN A 77 15.78 0.36 -12.24
N TYR A 78 15.93 0.74 -13.53
CA TYR A 78 15.10 1.79 -14.13
C TYR A 78 13.62 1.44 -14.16
N ILE A 79 13.26 0.20 -14.53
CA ILE A 79 11.87 -0.26 -14.54
C ILE A 79 11.29 -0.21 -13.13
N ARG A 80 12.03 -0.66 -12.11
CA ARG A 80 11.59 -0.62 -10.72
C ARG A 80 11.32 0.80 -10.23
N VAL A 81 12.19 1.76 -10.55
CA VAL A 81 11.99 3.17 -10.18
C VAL A 81 10.75 3.74 -10.89
N LEU A 82 10.58 3.46 -12.18
CA LEU A 82 9.40 3.88 -12.95
C LEU A 82 8.09 3.41 -12.29
N TYR A 83 7.98 2.11 -11.98
CA TYR A 83 6.78 1.57 -11.34
C TYR A 83 6.61 2.05 -9.89
N SER A 84 7.70 2.27 -9.16
CA SER A 84 7.64 2.84 -7.80
C SER A 84 7.05 4.25 -7.81
N GLU A 85 7.40 5.09 -8.78
CA GLU A 85 6.85 6.43 -8.91
C GLU A 85 5.38 6.43 -9.40
N LEU A 86 5.00 5.51 -10.30
CA LEU A 86 3.59 5.29 -10.64
C LEU A 86 2.78 4.85 -9.41
N THR A 87 3.33 3.96 -8.59
CA THR A 87 2.71 3.51 -7.33
C THR A 87 2.55 4.69 -6.36
N ARG A 88 3.55 5.57 -6.29
CA ARG A 88 3.50 6.77 -5.44
C ARG A 88 2.35 7.69 -5.85
N LEU A 89 2.18 7.93 -7.15
CA LEU A 89 1.03 8.70 -7.68
C LEU A 89 -0.30 8.04 -7.31
N LEU A 90 -0.41 6.73 -7.55
CA LEU A 90 -1.58 5.93 -7.17
C LEU A 90 -1.96 6.05 -5.69
N ASN A 91 -0.95 6.03 -4.81
CA ASN A 91 -1.13 6.15 -3.37
C ASN A 91 -1.57 7.55 -2.96
N HIS A 92 -0.96 8.60 -3.52
CA HIS A 92 -1.38 9.98 -3.26
C HIS A 92 -2.78 10.29 -3.77
N MET A 93 -3.16 9.79 -4.95
CA MET A 93 -4.52 9.95 -5.48
C MET A 93 -5.57 9.35 -4.56
N LEU A 94 -5.31 8.16 -3.99
CA LEU A 94 -6.23 7.54 -3.04
C LEU A 94 -6.20 8.24 -1.66
N GLY A 95 -5.01 8.62 -1.18
CA GLY A 95 -4.85 9.30 0.10
C GLY A 95 -5.54 10.66 0.14
N ILE A 96 -5.30 11.49 -0.88
CA ILE A 96 -5.93 12.82 -1.01
C ILE A 96 -7.41 12.66 -1.35
N GLY A 97 -7.75 11.79 -2.31
CA GLY A 97 -9.14 11.55 -2.71
C GLY A 97 -10.00 11.04 -1.56
N GLY A 98 -9.49 10.07 -0.78
CA GLY A 98 -10.17 9.55 0.41
C GLY A 98 -10.31 10.60 1.50
N HIS A 99 -9.28 11.41 1.74
CA HIS A 99 -9.36 12.49 2.72
C HIS A 99 -10.41 13.56 2.34
N LEU A 100 -10.48 13.92 1.06
CA LEU A 100 -11.50 14.85 0.55
C LEU A 100 -12.91 14.26 0.68
N LEU A 101 -13.06 12.96 0.43
CA LEU A 101 -14.32 12.25 0.62
C LEU A 101 -14.77 12.27 2.09
N ASP A 102 -13.85 12.04 3.03
CA ASP A 102 -14.14 12.08 4.48
C ASP A 102 -14.57 13.48 4.96
N ILE A 103 -14.06 14.55 4.32
CA ILE A 103 -14.47 15.95 4.59
C ILE A 103 -15.83 16.27 3.94
N GLY A 104 -16.26 15.51 2.93
CA GLY A 104 -17.54 15.67 2.22
C GLY A 104 -17.43 16.18 0.78
N ALA A 105 -16.22 16.34 0.23
CA ALA A 105 -16.00 16.71 -1.16
C ALA A 105 -16.02 15.46 -2.07
N LEU A 106 -17.19 15.18 -2.66
CA LEU A 106 -17.44 13.97 -3.45
C LEU A 106 -16.83 13.99 -4.86
N THR A 107 -16.92 15.12 -5.56
CA THR A 107 -16.51 15.25 -6.97
C THR A 107 -15.03 14.97 -7.24
N PRO A 108 -14.04 15.48 -6.46
CA PRO A 108 -12.63 15.23 -6.76
C PRO A 108 -12.24 13.76 -6.56
N PHE A 109 -12.93 13.02 -5.70
CA PHE A 109 -12.68 11.59 -5.53
C PHE A 109 -12.95 10.81 -6.82
N PHE A 110 -14.06 11.10 -7.51
CA PHE A 110 -14.39 10.42 -8.76
C PHE A 110 -13.41 10.74 -9.90
N TRP A 111 -12.96 12.01 -10.01
CA TRP A 111 -11.93 12.38 -10.98
C TRP A 111 -10.60 11.64 -10.73
N MET A 112 -10.18 11.55 -9.47
CA MET A 112 -8.97 10.82 -9.12
C MET A 112 -9.12 9.31 -9.36
N CYS A 113 -10.30 8.72 -9.14
CA CYS A 113 -10.54 7.32 -9.45
C CYS A 113 -10.41 7.00 -10.94
N GLU A 114 -10.83 7.91 -11.83
CA GLU A 114 -10.63 7.75 -13.28
C GLU A 114 -9.14 7.71 -13.66
N GLU A 115 -8.34 8.64 -13.11
CA GLU A 115 -6.89 8.67 -13.35
C GLU A 115 -6.19 7.43 -12.78
N ARG A 116 -6.63 6.94 -11.61
CA ARG A 116 -6.12 5.69 -11.05
C ARG A 116 -6.40 4.49 -11.95
N GLU A 117 -7.56 4.46 -12.61
CA GLU A 117 -7.93 3.36 -13.52
C GLU A 117 -7.00 3.29 -14.74
N LYS A 118 -6.63 4.45 -15.30
CA LYS A 118 -5.63 4.52 -16.40
C LYS A 118 -4.29 3.96 -15.97
N ILE A 119 -3.88 4.22 -14.71
CA ILE A 119 -2.65 3.64 -14.17
C ILE A 119 -2.80 2.14 -13.98
N PHE A 120 -3.94 1.64 -13.47
CA PHE A 120 -4.19 0.20 -13.33
C PHE A 120 -4.14 -0.56 -14.67
N GLU A 121 -4.54 0.06 -15.77
CA GLU A 121 -4.36 -0.54 -17.10
C GLU A 121 -2.88 -0.81 -17.44
N PHE A 122 -1.96 0.07 -17.00
CA PHE A 122 -0.52 -0.19 -17.14
C PHE A 122 -0.03 -1.33 -16.27
N TYR A 123 -0.62 -1.54 -15.09
CA TYR A 123 -0.30 -2.67 -14.20
C TYR A 123 -0.80 -3.99 -14.79
N GLU A 124 -2.02 -3.99 -15.34
CA GLU A 124 -2.62 -5.15 -15.96
C GLU A 124 -1.80 -5.59 -17.19
N ARG A 125 -1.35 -4.64 -18.02
CA ARG A 125 -0.48 -4.95 -19.17
C ARG A 125 0.90 -5.49 -18.76
N ALA A 126 1.41 -5.14 -17.59
CA ALA A 126 2.74 -5.52 -17.14
C ALA A 126 2.77 -6.84 -16.36
N SER A 127 1.77 -7.06 -15.50
CA SER A 127 1.75 -8.16 -14.53
C SER A 127 0.56 -9.11 -14.71
N GLY A 128 -0.47 -8.72 -15.47
CA GLY A 128 -1.76 -9.40 -15.53
C GLY A 128 -2.64 -9.19 -14.28
N GLY A 129 -2.12 -8.51 -13.24
CA GLY A 129 -2.86 -8.10 -12.05
C GLY A 129 -3.23 -6.61 -12.10
N ARG A 130 -4.35 -6.27 -11.47
CA ARG A 130 -4.80 -4.89 -11.25
C ARG A 130 -4.49 -4.45 -9.83
#